data_AF-A0A3M1BJM9-F1
#
_entry.id   AF-A0A3M1BJM9-F1
#
_cell.length_a   1.000
_cell.length_b   1.000
_cell.length_c   1.000
_cell.angle_alpha   90.00
_cell.angle_beta   90.00
_cell.angle_gamma   90.00
#
_symmetry.space_group_name_H-M   'P 1'
#
loop_
_entity.id
_entity.type
_entity.pdbx_description
1 polymer ?
#
loop_
_entity_poly.entity_id
_entity_poly.type
_entity_poly.pdbx_seq_one_letter_code
_entity_poly.pdbx_strand_id
1 'polypeptide(L)'
;YFALGVALLISYTAFNILWREVSVLLDVSVDERTLDRIRHVLLSFPEVKEIKGLFVRSSGGRLFADLVLVLEGRDFIRMHQLVDHIEERLKEEIKELDMVFIHYEPTDGEDLRIGVLVDEGGSISQKFEKAKELLIFGGSPERIRELPEDEKVLSELIRSKGLLVVVCGHHPESSTAKGILSQGGVFVWETDEKNPYKALKEVVYNLCNVQNPDKEGKAYRPLSETGQH
;
A
#
# COMPACT_ATOMS: atom_id res chain seq x y z
N TYR A 1 -38.89 -21.54 14.47
CA TYR A 1 -38.32 -21.51 13.10
C TYR A 1 -38.57 -20.19 12.39
N PHE A 2 -39.82 -19.72 12.28
CA PHE A 2 -40.14 -18.45 11.59
C PHE A 2 -39.43 -17.21 12.20
N ALA A 3 -39.42 -17.08 13.53
CA ALA A 3 -38.75 -15.97 14.21
C ALA A 3 -37.22 -15.93 14.00
N LEU A 4 -36.58 -17.09 13.86
CA LEU A 4 -35.14 -17.19 13.61
C LEU A 4 -34.79 -16.74 12.19
N GLY A 5 -35.65 -17.10 11.21
CA GLY A 5 -35.50 -16.66 9.82
C GLY A 5 -35.71 -15.16 9.67
N VAL A 6 -36.70 -14.60 10.36
CA VAL A 6 -36.95 -13.15 10.38
C VAL A 6 -35.80 -12.40 11.05
N ALA A 7 -35.21 -12.92 12.13
CA ALA A 7 -34.06 -12.30 12.80
C ALA A 7 -32.79 -12.29 11.92
N LEU A 8 -32.50 -13.39 11.22
CA LEU A 8 -31.36 -13.46 10.28
C LEU A 8 -31.53 -12.52 9.09
N LEU A 9 -32.76 -12.40 8.56
CA LEU A 9 -33.05 -11.49 7.46
C LEU A 9 -32.90 -10.03 7.90
N ILE A 10 -33.44 -9.67 9.07
CA ILE A 10 -33.34 -8.32 9.62
C ILE A 10 -31.88 -7.96 9.92
N SER A 11 -31.10 -8.84 10.57
CA SER A 11 -29.67 -8.61 10.80
C SER A 11 -28.87 -8.47 9.51
N TYR A 12 -29.16 -9.26 8.48
CA TYR A 12 -28.49 -9.16 7.19
C TYR A 12 -28.81 -7.83 6.50
N THR A 13 -30.10 -7.42 6.48
CA THR A 13 -30.48 -6.12 5.93
C THR A 13 -29.95 -4.95 6.75
N ALA A 14 -29.90 -5.06 8.07
CA ALA A 14 -29.35 -4.02 8.95
C ALA A 14 -27.83 -3.87 8.78
N PHE A 15 -27.10 -4.99 8.64
CA PHE A 15 -25.65 -4.96 8.37
C PHE A 15 -25.36 -4.37 6.99
N ASN A 16 -26.19 -4.67 5.98
CA ASN A 16 -26.05 -4.13 4.63
C ASN A 16 -26.43 -2.63 4.55
N ILE A 17 -27.43 -2.17 5.31
CA ILE A 17 -27.80 -0.74 5.41
C ILE A 17 -26.71 0.04 6.17
N LEU A 18 -26.15 -0.53 7.24
CA LEU A 18 -25.07 0.09 8.02
C LEU A 18 -23.79 0.27 7.17
N TRP A 19 -23.44 -0.73 6.36
CA TRP A 19 -22.27 -0.65 5.47
C TRP A 19 -22.47 0.34 4.32
N ARG A 20 -23.72 0.56 3.89
CA ARG A 20 -24.07 1.49 2.81
C ARG A 20 -24.20 2.95 3.27
N GLU A 21 -24.65 3.20 4.51
CA GLU A 21 -24.79 4.56 5.04
C GLU A 21 -23.47 5.16 5.56
N VAL A 22 -22.50 4.34 6.00
CA VAL A 22 -21.13 4.82 6.30
C VAL A 22 -20.41 5.31 5.03
N SER A 23 -20.71 4.77 3.84
CA SER A 23 -20.16 5.26 2.58
C SER A 23 -20.74 6.61 2.09
N VAL A 24 -21.78 7.16 2.74
CA VAL A 24 -22.53 8.33 2.22
C VAL A 24 -22.42 9.58 3.12
N LEU A 25 -22.08 9.46 4.41
CA LEU A 25 -22.41 10.54 5.36
C LEU A 25 -21.35 11.61 5.65
N LEU A 26 -20.13 11.59 5.09
CA LEU A 26 -19.13 12.64 5.39
C LEU A 26 -18.24 13.01 4.19
N ASP A 27 -18.81 13.62 3.14
CA ASP A 27 -18.63 15.06 2.89
C ASP A 27 -19.46 15.53 1.69
N VAL A 28 -20.29 16.54 1.94
CA VAL A 28 -21.20 17.19 0.99
C VAL A 28 -20.39 17.98 -0.05
N SER A 29 -20.62 17.72 -1.35
CA SER A 29 -20.69 18.75 -2.43
C SER A 29 -20.69 18.22 -3.87
N VAL A 30 -20.62 16.91 -4.12
CA VAL A 30 -20.53 16.35 -5.49
C VAL A 30 -21.82 15.66 -5.90
N ASP A 31 -22.24 15.84 -7.16
CA ASP A 31 -23.49 15.27 -7.67
C ASP A 31 -23.37 13.76 -7.95
N GLU A 32 -24.45 13.01 -7.70
CA GLU A 32 -24.48 11.55 -7.89
C GLU A 32 -24.13 11.11 -9.32
N ARG A 33 -24.40 11.93 -10.35
CA ARG A 33 -24.04 11.59 -11.73
C ARG A 33 -22.53 11.55 -11.91
N THR A 34 -21.80 12.45 -11.26
CA THR A 34 -20.34 12.43 -11.28
C THR A 34 -19.80 11.20 -10.56
N LEU A 35 -20.36 10.84 -9.40
CA LEU A 35 -19.98 9.62 -8.68
C LEU A 35 -20.23 8.36 -9.52
N ASP A 36 -21.37 8.26 -10.21
CA ASP A 36 -21.68 7.13 -11.09
C ASP A 36 -20.73 7.04 -12.30
N ARG A 37 -20.33 8.18 -12.86
CA ARG A 37 -19.31 8.21 -13.92
C ARG A 37 -17.96 7.71 -13.43
N ILE A 38 -17.54 8.11 -12.22
CA ILE A 38 -16.31 7.59 -11.59
C ILE A 38 -16.41 6.07 -11.42
N ARG A 39 -17.51 5.58 -10.83
CA ARG A 39 -17.75 4.13 -10.66
C ARG A 39 -17.71 3.39 -11.99
N HIS A 40 -18.33 3.93 -13.03
CA HIS A 40 -18.35 3.31 -14.36
C HIS A 40 -16.95 3.22 -14.97
N VAL A 41 -16.14 4.28 -14.85
CA VAL A 41 -14.74 4.24 -15.31
C VAL A 41 -13.96 3.19 -14.53
N LEU A 42 -14.05 3.19 -13.20
CA LEU A 42 -13.35 2.22 -12.35
C LEU A 42 -13.73 0.77 -12.69
N LEU A 43 -15.02 0.48 -12.84
CA LEU A 43 -15.51 -0.87 -13.16
C LEU A 43 -15.27 -1.28 -14.62
N SER A 44 -14.80 -0.37 -15.48
CA SER A 44 -14.40 -0.71 -16.85
C SER A 44 -13.05 -1.42 -16.92
N PHE A 45 -12.24 -1.33 -15.85
CA PHE A 45 -10.98 -2.05 -15.73
C PHE A 45 -11.21 -3.46 -15.16
N PRO A 46 -10.89 -4.54 -15.91
CA PRO A 46 -11.13 -5.91 -15.45
C PRO A 46 -10.32 -6.29 -14.20
N GLU A 47 -9.22 -5.60 -13.95
CA GLU A 47 -8.37 -5.75 -12.77
C GLU A 47 -9.02 -5.18 -11.51
N VAL A 48 -9.99 -4.26 -11.62
CA VAL A 48 -10.72 -3.73 -10.46
C VAL A 48 -11.78 -4.74 -10.02
N LYS A 49 -11.57 -5.37 -8.87
CA LYS A 49 -12.49 -6.37 -8.29
C LYS A 49 -13.53 -5.77 -7.35
N GLU A 50 -13.13 -4.73 -6.63
CA GLU A 50 -14.02 -4.08 -5.66
C GLU A 50 -13.66 -2.60 -5.53
N ILE A 51 -14.67 -1.76 -5.29
CA ILE A 51 -14.50 -0.37 -4.87
C ILE A 51 -14.90 -0.33 -3.39
N LYS A 52 -13.91 -0.32 -2.51
CA LYS A 52 -14.11 -0.25 -1.05
C LYS A 52 -14.41 1.16 -0.56
N GLY A 53 -13.91 2.17 -1.27
CA GLY A 53 -14.06 3.57 -0.92
C GLY A 53 -14.09 4.46 -2.15
N LEU A 54 -14.99 5.43 -2.15
CA LEU A 54 -15.10 6.46 -3.17
C LEU A 54 -15.57 7.73 -2.47
N PHE A 55 -14.61 8.59 -2.14
CA PHE A 55 -14.85 9.88 -1.52
C PHE A 55 -14.50 10.95 -2.53
N VAL A 56 -15.40 11.91 -2.75
CA VAL A 56 -15.14 13.00 -3.67
C VAL A 56 -15.58 14.29 -3.02
N ARG A 57 -14.67 15.27 -2.95
CA ARG A 57 -14.93 16.60 -2.40
C ARG A 57 -14.79 17.66 -3.47
N SER A 58 -15.62 18.69 -3.41
CA SER A 58 -15.52 19.88 -4.25
C SER A 58 -14.82 21.02 -3.50
N SER A 59 -13.84 21.66 -4.14
CA SER A 59 -13.21 22.88 -3.64
C SER A 59 -12.91 23.83 -4.79
N GLY A 60 -13.44 25.05 -4.73
CA GLY A 60 -13.19 26.08 -5.74
C GLY A 60 -13.64 25.72 -7.17
N GLY A 61 -14.69 24.90 -7.31
CA GLY A 61 -15.17 24.42 -8.62
C GLY A 61 -14.35 23.28 -9.23
N ARG A 62 -13.41 22.70 -8.46
CA ARG A 62 -12.65 21.51 -8.81
C ARG A 62 -13.00 20.36 -7.88
N LEU A 63 -12.84 19.14 -8.38
CA LEU A 63 -13.11 17.92 -7.66
C LEU A 63 -11.81 17.21 -7.26
N PHE A 64 -11.82 16.63 -6.08
CA PHE A 64 -10.73 15.83 -5.53
C PHE A 64 -11.33 14.49 -5.13
N ALA A 65 -10.83 13.40 -5.70
CA ALA A 65 -11.28 12.05 -5.37
C ALA A 65 -10.24 11.31 -4.52
N ASP A 66 -10.73 10.54 -3.57
CA ASP A 66 -9.98 9.60 -2.75
C ASP A 66 -10.68 8.24 -2.84
N LEU A 67 -9.97 7.27 -3.40
CA LEU A 67 -10.48 5.99 -3.85
C LEU A 67 -9.77 4.86 -3.10
N VAL A 68 -10.52 3.84 -2.69
CA VAL A 68 -9.97 2.59 -2.15
C VAL A 68 -10.47 1.45 -3.04
N LEU A 69 -9.55 0.77 -3.72
CA LEU A 69 -9.84 -0.29 -4.68
C LEU A 69 -9.26 -1.63 -4.24
N VAL A 70 -9.93 -2.72 -4.58
CA VAL A 70 -9.32 -4.05 -4.60
C VAL A 70 -8.97 -4.37 -6.03
N LEU A 71 -7.70 -4.64 -6.28
CA LEU A 71 -7.17 -4.89 -7.62
C LEU A 71 -6.63 -6.32 -7.71
N GLU A 72 -6.78 -6.94 -8.87
CA GLU A 72 -6.20 -8.25 -9.17
C GLU A 72 -4.80 -8.09 -9.77
N GLY A 73 -3.80 -8.61 -9.05
CA GLY A 73 -2.41 -8.56 -9.47
C GLY A 73 -1.44 -8.51 -8.30
N ARG A 74 -0.22 -9.01 -8.54
CA ARG A 74 0.85 -9.11 -7.54
C ARG A 74 2.11 -8.33 -7.91
N ASP A 75 2.20 -7.85 -9.15
CA ASP A 75 3.35 -7.13 -9.69
C ASP A 75 3.18 -5.63 -9.44
N PHE A 76 3.89 -5.09 -8.46
CA PHE A 76 3.80 -3.68 -8.09
C PHE A 76 4.00 -2.71 -9.26
N ILE A 77 4.88 -3.01 -10.23
CA ILE A 77 5.08 -2.12 -11.40
C ILE A 77 3.81 -2.11 -12.24
N ARG A 78 3.25 -3.28 -12.54
CA ARG A 78 2.00 -3.38 -13.31
C ARG A 78 0.83 -2.75 -12.57
N MET A 79 0.78 -2.91 -11.26
CA MET A 79 -0.26 -2.31 -10.42
C MET A 79 -0.13 -0.80 -10.35
N HIS A 80 1.08 -0.26 -10.25
CA HIS A 80 1.33 1.17 -10.31
C HIS A 80 0.94 1.73 -11.68
N GLN A 81 1.35 1.07 -12.77
CA GLN A 81 0.95 1.45 -14.13
C GLN A 81 -0.57 1.40 -14.32
N LEU A 82 -1.24 0.39 -13.76
CA LEU A 82 -2.69 0.27 -13.79
C LEU A 82 -3.36 1.41 -13.03
N VAL A 83 -2.85 1.75 -11.85
CA VAL A 83 -3.35 2.87 -11.04
C VAL A 83 -3.17 4.21 -11.77
N ASP A 84 -1.99 4.45 -12.35
CA ASP A 84 -1.71 5.64 -13.14
C ASP A 84 -2.67 5.72 -14.34
N HIS A 85 -2.91 4.60 -15.02
CA HIS A 85 -3.87 4.53 -16.12
C HIS A 85 -5.30 4.82 -15.66
N ILE A 86 -5.72 4.28 -14.51
CA ILE A 86 -7.04 4.55 -13.93
C ILE A 86 -7.17 6.04 -13.60
N GLU A 87 -6.15 6.65 -12.99
CA GLU A 87 -6.11 8.08 -12.70
C GLU A 87 -6.24 8.92 -13.97
N GLU A 88 -5.43 8.63 -15.00
CA GLU A 88 -5.48 9.31 -16.30
C GLU A 88 -6.88 9.20 -16.92
N ARG A 89 -7.45 7.98 -16.96
CA ARG A 89 -8.79 7.75 -17.52
C ARG A 89 -9.88 8.49 -16.76
N LEU A 90 -9.77 8.57 -15.43
CA LEU A 90 -10.71 9.33 -14.59
C LEU A 90 -10.65 10.83 -14.89
N LYS A 91 -9.45 11.41 -15.01
CA LYS A 91 -9.24 12.82 -15.38
C LYS A 91 -9.65 13.12 -16.82
N GLU A 92 -9.52 12.15 -17.71
CA GLU A 92 -9.99 12.27 -19.08
C GLU A 92 -11.50 12.35 -19.17
N GLU A 93 -12.20 11.47 -18.45
CA GLU A 93 -13.65 11.39 -18.47
C GLU A 93 -14.29 12.55 -17.70
N ILE A 94 -13.73 12.92 -16.53
CA ILE A 94 -14.29 13.92 -15.62
C ILE A 94 -13.30 15.09 -15.54
N LYS A 95 -13.53 16.10 -16.38
CA LYS A 95 -12.62 17.25 -16.54
C LYS A 95 -12.52 18.12 -15.30
N GLU A 96 -13.52 18.05 -14.43
CA GLU A 96 -13.56 18.74 -13.15
C GLU A 96 -12.66 18.09 -12.09
N LEU A 97 -12.19 16.86 -12.34
CA LEU A 97 -11.35 16.09 -11.42
C LEU A 97 -9.88 16.54 -11.53
N ASP A 98 -9.43 17.30 -10.54
CA ASP A 98 -8.09 17.89 -10.52
C ASP A 98 -7.06 16.93 -9.92
N MET A 99 -7.45 16.22 -8.87
CA MET A 99 -6.59 15.29 -8.14
C MET A 99 -7.34 14.00 -7.78
N VAL A 100 -6.68 12.87 -7.97
CA VAL A 100 -7.20 11.55 -7.61
C VAL A 100 -6.16 10.85 -6.75
N PHE A 101 -6.55 10.43 -5.57
CA PHE A 101 -5.77 9.55 -4.73
C PHE A 101 -6.36 8.15 -4.84
N ILE A 102 -5.53 7.18 -5.22
CA ILE A 102 -5.95 5.79 -5.38
C ILE A 102 -5.15 4.92 -4.42
N HIS A 103 -5.83 4.46 -3.39
CA HIS A 103 -5.37 3.42 -2.49
C HIS A 103 -5.84 2.08 -3.03
N TYR A 104 -4.97 1.06 -3.04
CA TYR A 104 -5.35 -0.25 -3.52
C TYR A 104 -4.82 -1.41 -2.68
N GLU A 105 -5.60 -2.49 -2.65
CA GLU A 105 -5.28 -3.74 -1.98
C GLU A 105 -5.33 -4.90 -2.99
N PRO A 106 -4.40 -5.88 -2.94
CA PRO A 106 -4.45 -7.05 -3.79
C PRO A 106 -5.62 -7.97 -3.41
N THR A 107 -6.26 -8.59 -4.41
CA THR A 107 -7.43 -9.47 -4.26
C THR A 107 -7.15 -10.70 -3.38
N ASP A 108 -5.91 -11.16 -3.36
CA ASP A 108 -5.52 -12.45 -2.80
C ASP A 108 -5.43 -12.43 -1.26
N GLY A 109 -5.48 -11.25 -0.63
CA GLY A 109 -5.38 -11.12 0.82
C GLY A 109 -4.12 -11.76 1.43
N GLU A 110 -3.11 -12.09 0.62
CA GLU A 110 -1.91 -12.76 1.07
C GLU A 110 -1.09 -11.79 1.92
N ASP A 111 -0.72 -12.28 3.11
CA ASP A 111 -0.02 -11.54 4.16
C ASP A 111 1.10 -10.68 3.56
N LEU A 112 1.02 -9.37 3.77
CA LEU A 112 2.08 -8.42 3.47
C LEU A 112 3.42 -8.97 3.97
N ARG A 113 4.25 -9.48 3.05
CA ARG A 113 5.54 -10.08 3.37
C ARG A 113 6.62 -9.02 3.47
N ILE A 114 7.04 -8.72 4.70
CA ILE A 114 8.05 -7.69 5.00
C ILE A 114 9.34 -8.38 5.40
N GLY A 115 10.40 -8.10 4.65
CA GLY A 115 11.78 -8.43 5.03
C GLY A 115 12.39 -7.34 5.89
N VAL A 116 13.21 -7.70 6.87
CA VAL A 116 14.09 -6.77 7.60
C VAL A 116 15.50 -7.31 7.51
N LEU A 117 16.40 -6.53 6.91
CA LEU A 117 17.82 -6.84 6.83
C LEU A 117 18.50 -6.48 8.13
N VAL A 118 19.14 -7.46 8.77
CA VAL A 118 19.83 -7.29 10.05
C VAL A 118 21.29 -7.68 9.96
N ASP A 119 22.11 -7.04 10.78
CA ASP A 119 23.52 -7.35 10.98
C ASP A 119 23.72 -8.55 11.92
N GLU A 120 24.98 -8.94 12.18
CA GLU A 120 25.33 -10.05 13.09
C GLU A 120 24.89 -9.79 14.54
N GLY A 121 24.71 -8.52 14.91
CA GLY A 121 24.21 -8.10 16.23
C GLY A 121 22.69 -8.13 16.35
N GLY A 122 21.97 -8.48 15.27
CA GLY A 122 20.51 -8.48 15.22
C GLY A 122 19.90 -7.08 15.15
N SER A 123 20.69 -6.05 14.85
CA SER A 123 20.21 -4.69 14.58
C SER A 123 19.98 -4.49 13.09
N ILE A 124 19.20 -3.48 12.69
CA ILE A 124 18.97 -3.19 11.27
C ILE A 124 20.30 -2.86 10.60
N SER A 125 20.58 -3.56 9.50
CA SER A 125 21.80 -3.35 8.74
C SER A 125 21.78 -1.97 8.11
N GLN A 126 22.81 -1.17 8.40
CA GLN A 126 22.98 0.17 7.85
C GLN A 126 23.35 0.14 6.36
N LYS A 127 23.92 -0.97 5.89
CA LYS A 127 24.27 -1.16 4.48
C LYS A 127 23.63 -2.44 3.95
N PHE A 128 23.15 -2.38 2.72
CA PHE A 128 22.50 -3.52 2.07
C PHE A 128 23.44 -4.74 1.96
N GLU A 129 24.67 -4.53 1.49
CA GLU A 129 25.74 -5.55 1.38
C GLU A 129 26.20 -6.15 2.72
N LYS A 130 26.05 -5.41 3.83
CA LYS A 130 26.51 -5.86 5.16
C LYS A 130 25.45 -6.60 5.95
N ALA A 131 24.26 -6.78 5.37
CA ALA A 131 23.23 -7.57 5.99
C ALA A 131 23.67 -9.03 6.10
N LYS A 132 23.46 -9.63 7.26
CA LYS A 132 23.90 -11.00 7.58
C LYS A 132 22.72 -11.94 7.78
N GLU A 133 21.59 -11.41 8.23
CA GLU A 133 20.32 -12.15 8.28
C GLU A 133 19.17 -11.36 7.65
N LEU A 134 18.19 -12.09 7.13
CA LEU A 134 16.92 -11.56 6.63
C LEU A 134 15.79 -12.14 7.48
N LEU A 135 15.08 -11.27 8.19
CA LEU A 135 13.88 -11.62 8.95
C LEU A 135 12.66 -11.36 8.07
N ILE A 136 11.81 -12.36 7.89
CA ILE A 136 10.61 -12.26 7.07
C ILE A 136 9.38 -12.36 7.97
N PHE A 137 8.50 -11.38 7.85
CA PHE A 137 7.21 -11.26 8.53
C PHE A 137 6.09 -11.27 7.49
N GLY A 138 4.87 -11.67 7.84
CA GLY A 138 3.75 -11.82 6.89
C GLY A 138 3.43 -13.28 6.61
N GLY A 139 2.91 -13.98 7.61
CA GLY A 139 2.69 -15.42 7.63
C GLY A 139 3.47 -16.09 8.77
N SER A 140 4.07 -17.26 8.52
CA SER A 140 5.01 -17.87 9.46
C SER A 140 6.33 -17.12 9.46
N PRO A 141 6.84 -16.65 10.62
CA PRO A 141 8.10 -15.92 10.67
C PRO A 141 9.26 -16.79 10.20
N GLU A 142 9.94 -16.36 9.14
CA GLU A 142 11.13 -17.02 8.61
C GLU A 142 12.37 -16.19 8.94
N ARG A 143 13.49 -16.86 9.22
CA ARG A 143 14.79 -16.23 9.39
C ARG A 143 15.80 -16.92 8.50
N ILE A 144 16.41 -16.15 7.61
CA ILE A 144 17.49 -16.63 6.75
C ILE A 144 18.78 -16.07 7.31
N ARG A 145 19.72 -16.96 7.66
CA ARG A 145 21.07 -16.61 8.09
C ARG A 145 22.03 -16.78 6.92
N GLU A 146 23.20 -16.16 7.02
CA GLU A 146 24.28 -16.24 6.02
C GLU A 146 23.84 -15.66 4.67
N LEU A 147 23.41 -14.40 4.69
CA LEU A 147 23.11 -13.68 3.45
C LEU A 147 24.37 -13.47 2.59
N PRO A 148 24.23 -13.50 1.25
CA PRO A 148 25.30 -13.11 0.35
C PRO A 148 25.67 -11.64 0.53
N GLU A 149 26.97 -11.34 0.54
CA GLU A 149 27.47 -9.95 0.57
C GLU A 149 27.31 -9.25 -0.79
N ASP A 150 27.14 -10.01 -1.86
CA ASP A 150 26.89 -9.47 -3.21
C ASP A 150 25.43 -8.96 -3.30
N GLU A 151 25.27 -7.64 -3.49
CA GLU A 151 23.95 -6.99 -3.56
C GLU A 151 23.05 -7.54 -4.67
N LYS A 152 23.62 -7.99 -5.80
CA LYS A 152 22.85 -8.55 -6.92
C LYS A 152 22.25 -9.88 -6.49
N VAL A 153 23.07 -10.77 -5.92
CA VAL A 153 22.63 -12.10 -5.46
C VAL A 153 21.63 -11.95 -4.31
N LEU A 154 21.88 -11.01 -3.39
CA LEU A 154 20.96 -10.70 -2.30
C LEU A 154 19.60 -10.19 -2.84
N SER A 155 19.61 -9.35 -3.87
CA SER A 155 18.38 -8.85 -4.50
C SER A 155 17.58 -9.95 -5.20
N GLU A 156 18.25 -10.89 -5.87
CA GLU A 156 17.60 -12.07 -6.46
C GLU A 156 16.98 -12.98 -5.40
N LEU A 157 17.68 -13.18 -4.27
CA LEU A 157 17.17 -13.93 -3.13
C LEU A 157 15.92 -13.27 -2.54
N ILE A 158 15.98 -11.97 -2.28
CA ILE A 158 14.85 -11.19 -1.77
C ILE A 158 13.64 -11.32 -2.70
N ARG A 159 13.86 -11.18 -4.01
CA ARG A 159 12.81 -11.35 -5.02
C ARG A 159 12.21 -12.76 -4.99
N SER A 160 13.05 -13.79 -4.87
CA SER A 160 12.60 -15.19 -4.82
C SER A 160 11.71 -15.51 -3.62
N LYS A 161 11.80 -14.70 -2.55
CA LYS A 161 11.02 -14.86 -1.32
C LYS A 161 9.65 -14.19 -1.37
N GLY A 162 9.34 -13.46 -2.44
CA GLY A 162 8.05 -12.79 -2.63
C GLY A 162 7.81 -11.68 -1.59
N LEU A 163 8.86 -10.95 -1.23
CA LEU A 163 8.76 -9.84 -0.28
C LEU A 163 8.22 -8.60 -0.99
N LEU A 164 7.23 -7.93 -0.40
CA LEU A 164 6.73 -6.66 -0.93
C LEU A 164 7.60 -5.49 -0.47
N VAL A 165 8.05 -5.55 0.79
CA VAL A 165 8.87 -4.50 1.40
C VAL A 165 10.10 -5.13 2.06
N VAL A 166 11.25 -4.50 1.91
CA VAL A 166 12.48 -4.82 2.64
C VAL A 166 12.97 -3.59 3.39
N VAL A 167 13.15 -3.73 4.69
CA VAL A 167 13.64 -2.66 5.57
C VAL A 167 15.16 -2.74 5.69
N CYS A 168 15.84 -1.62 5.45
CA CYS A 168 17.30 -1.48 5.57
C CYS A 168 17.65 -0.04 5.98
N GLY A 169 18.87 0.22 6.44
CA GLY A 169 19.33 1.59 6.70
C GLY A 169 19.46 2.41 5.42
N HIS A 170 20.01 1.80 4.37
CA HIS A 170 20.23 2.46 3.08
C HIS A 170 19.86 1.54 1.91
N HIS A 171 19.43 2.13 0.81
CA HIS A 171 19.24 1.43 -0.47
C HIS A 171 20.53 0.72 -0.93
N PRO A 172 20.39 -0.36 -1.72
CA PRO A 172 21.54 -0.95 -2.39
C PRO A 172 22.27 0.09 -3.23
N GLU A 173 23.60 0.06 -3.24
CA GLU A 173 24.42 1.03 -4.00
C GLU A 173 24.41 0.69 -5.50
N SER A 174 24.30 -0.60 -5.85
CA SER A 174 24.31 -1.11 -7.22
C SER A 174 23.01 -0.81 -7.97
N SER A 175 23.13 -0.16 -9.13
CA SER A 175 22.01 0.05 -10.05
C SER A 175 21.38 -1.26 -10.54
N THR A 176 22.16 -2.35 -10.59
CA THR A 176 21.65 -3.68 -10.97
C THR A 176 20.77 -4.25 -9.87
N ALA A 177 21.17 -4.12 -8.61
CA ALA A 177 20.39 -4.55 -7.45
C ALA A 177 19.07 -3.77 -7.35
N LYS A 178 19.12 -2.43 -7.51
CA LYS A 178 17.92 -1.59 -7.59
C LYS A 178 16.97 -2.03 -8.71
N GLY A 179 17.52 -2.35 -9.89
CA GLY A 179 16.75 -2.84 -11.02
C GLY A 179 16.05 -4.18 -10.74
N ILE A 180 16.75 -5.14 -10.11
CA ILE A 180 16.20 -6.45 -9.77
C ILE A 180 15.07 -6.35 -8.74
N LEU A 181 15.24 -5.52 -7.71
CA LEU A 181 14.24 -5.30 -6.67
C LEU A 181 13.00 -4.60 -7.25
N SER A 182 13.22 -3.53 -8.02
CA SER A 182 12.14 -2.80 -8.70
C SER A 182 11.35 -3.72 -9.64
N GLN A 183 12.02 -4.48 -10.51
CA GLN A 183 11.37 -5.45 -11.41
C GLN A 183 10.63 -6.56 -10.67
N GLY A 184 11.06 -6.90 -9.45
CA GLY A 184 10.39 -7.85 -8.57
C GLY A 184 9.23 -7.28 -7.77
N GLY A 185 8.97 -5.97 -7.87
CA GLY A 185 7.98 -5.27 -7.08
C GLY A 185 8.35 -5.12 -5.59
N VAL A 186 9.64 -5.21 -5.25
CA VAL A 186 10.14 -5.10 -3.88
C VAL A 186 10.51 -3.65 -3.57
N PHE A 187 9.84 -3.06 -2.59
CA PHE A 187 10.15 -1.71 -2.10
C PHE A 187 11.21 -1.76 -1.00
N VAL A 188 12.22 -0.90 -1.06
CA VAL A 188 13.22 -0.77 0.01
C VAL A 188 12.81 0.38 0.92
N TRP A 189 12.50 0.08 2.18
CA TRP A 189 12.19 1.07 3.20
C TRP A 189 13.46 1.43 3.96
N GLU A 190 13.91 2.67 3.79
CA GLU A 190 15.04 3.21 4.54
C GLU A 190 14.62 3.65 5.95
N THR A 191 15.43 3.33 6.95
CA THR A 191 15.20 3.76 8.33
C THR A 191 16.50 3.92 9.10
N ASP A 192 16.62 5.00 9.87
CA ASP A 192 17.73 5.19 10.82
C ASP A 192 17.52 4.39 12.12
N GLU A 193 16.36 3.75 12.29
CA GLU A 193 16.04 2.95 13.47
C GLU A 193 16.91 1.68 13.50
N LYS A 194 17.51 1.39 14.65
CA LYS A 194 18.37 0.21 14.80
C LYS A 194 17.58 -1.03 15.21
N ASN A 195 16.41 -0.85 15.83
CA ASN A 195 15.59 -1.95 16.32
C ASN A 195 14.67 -2.49 15.20
N PRO A 196 14.81 -3.76 14.78
CA PRO A 196 14.01 -4.36 13.72
C PRO A 196 12.49 -4.29 13.94
N TYR A 197 12.05 -4.47 15.20
CA TYR A 197 10.63 -4.47 15.54
C TYR A 197 10.02 -3.07 15.52
N LYS A 198 10.82 -2.05 15.89
CA LYS A 198 10.36 -0.65 15.86
C LYS A 198 10.27 -0.14 14.43
N ALA A 199 11.22 -0.49 13.58
CA ALA A 199 11.12 -0.20 12.15
C ALA A 199 9.99 -0.97 11.45
N LEU A 200 9.79 -2.25 11.82
CA LEU A 200 8.64 -3.01 11.32
C LEU A 200 7.32 -2.32 11.72
N LYS A 201 7.21 -1.85 12.96
CA LYS A 201 6.06 -1.07 13.42
C LYS A 201 5.89 0.23 12.63
N GLU A 202 6.97 0.93 12.30
CA GLU A 202 6.94 2.14 11.47
C GLU A 202 6.42 1.84 10.05
N VAL A 203 6.94 0.79 9.43
CA VAL A 203 6.55 0.34 8.08
C VAL A 203 5.08 -0.06 8.07
N VAL A 204 4.67 -0.94 9.00
CA VAL A 204 3.27 -1.36 9.13
C VAL A 204 2.38 -0.16 9.45
N TYR A 205 2.78 0.72 10.36
CA TYR A 205 1.99 1.92 10.69
C TYR A 205 1.85 2.87 9.51
N ASN A 206 2.90 3.09 8.71
CA ASN A 206 2.82 3.96 7.54
C ASN A 206 2.02 3.30 6.40
N LEU A 207 2.19 1.99 6.17
CA LEU A 207 1.39 1.26 5.19
C LEU A 207 -0.10 1.18 5.61
N CYS A 208 -0.39 1.09 6.91
CA CYS A 208 -1.76 1.07 7.45
C CYS A 208 -2.35 2.48 7.70
N ASN A 209 -1.56 3.52 7.95
CA ASN A 209 -2.05 4.90 8.08
C ASN A 209 -2.44 5.47 6.72
N VAL A 210 -1.82 5.00 5.65
CA VAL A 210 -2.33 5.20 4.29
C VAL A 210 -3.74 4.59 4.13
N GLN A 211 -4.20 3.73 5.04
CA GLN A 211 -5.56 3.18 5.10
C GLN A 211 -6.49 3.89 6.12
N ASN A 212 -6.04 4.92 6.86
CA ASN A 212 -6.89 5.61 7.84
C ASN A 212 -6.43 7.08 8.06
N PRO A 213 -6.99 8.06 7.31
CA PRO A 213 -6.50 9.44 7.31
C PRO A 213 -6.82 10.23 8.59
N ASP A 214 -7.65 9.70 9.49
CA ASP A 214 -8.21 10.44 10.62
C ASP A 214 -7.54 10.09 11.96
N LYS A 215 -6.22 10.30 12.05
CA LYS A 215 -5.53 10.45 13.35
C LYS A 215 -4.44 11.52 13.27
N GLU A 216 -4.67 12.59 14.01
CA GLU A 216 -3.85 13.78 14.15
C GLU A 216 -2.33 13.51 14.24
N GLY A 217 -1.61 14.05 13.26
CA GLY A 217 -0.43 14.90 13.45
C GLY A 217 0.65 14.45 14.43
N LYS A 218 1.55 13.56 13.99
CA LYS A 218 3.00 13.73 14.19
C LYS A 218 3.76 13.21 12.98
N ALA A 219 4.05 14.12 12.04
CA ALA A 219 5.00 13.87 10.97
C ALA A 219 6.40 13.63 11.58
N TYR A 220 6.87 12.39 11.54
CA TYR A 220 8.30 12.09 11.62
C TYR A 220 8.76 11.72 10.21
N ARG A 221 8.86 12.74 9.35
CA ARG A 221 9.73 12.68 8.17
C ARG A 221 11.08 13.19 8.67
N PRO A 222 12.11 12.37 8.88
CA PRO A 222 13.45 12.90 8.93
C PRO A 222 13.72 13.46 7.53
N LEU A 223 13.70 14.79 7.43
CA LEU A 223 14.26 15.48 6.29
C LEU A 223 15.73 15.07 6.25
N SER A 224 16.16 14.48 5.14
CA SER A 224 17.56 14.37 4.80
C SER A 224 18.13 15.79 4.72
N GLU A 225 18.65 16.29 5.85
CA GLU A 225 19.54 17.44 5.85
C GLU A 225 20.79 17.01 5.08
N THR A 226 20.75 17.35 3.80
CA THR A 226 21.87 17.31 2.89
C THR A 226 22.85 18.36 3.38
N GLY A 227 23.72 17.98 4.31
CA GLY A 227 24.90 18.76 4.63
C GLY A 227 25.95 18.56 3.55
N GLN A 228 26.14 19.53 2.68
CA GLN A 228 27.43 19.76 2.01
C GLN A 228 27.64 21.26 1.77
N HIS A 229 28.77 21.74 2.32
CA HIS A 229 29.71 22.74 1.80
C HIS A 229 29.21 24.08 1.26
#